data_AF-A0A969LHE0-F1
#
_entry.id   AF-A0A969LHE0-F1
#
_cell.length_a   1.000
_cell.length_b   1.000
_cell.length_c   1.000
_cell.angle_alpha   90.00
_cell.angle_beta   90.00
_cell.angle_gamma   90.00
#
_symmetry.space_group_name_H-M   'P 1'
#
loop_
_entity.id
_entity.type
_entity.pdbx_description
1 polymer ?
#
loop_
_entity_poly.entity_id
_entity_poly.type
_entity_poly.pdbx_seq_one_letter_code
_entity_poly.pdbx_strand_id
1 'polypeptide(L)'
;MPRILALSAALVPEAELAAAVEAAPADADQLPPFELNLTAPLLAAVSPTLVRTVQFDFEVLNPDQIRELRLIARSPDDVVLSPEQSFDLREGVPPELEDYCSIADNRLSCQQLPQLVTEPGSYIFELTVVPRQQNEGEAPVSQTTDTIVVELPEPPQVIELSTTQPRYSQAAGESIQLNWTLARANQLGELKVTGRSPTGEVLVPEQRYDFRNGI
;
A
#
# COMPACT_ATOMS: atom_id res chain seq x y z
N MET A 1 -12.45 -6.18 35.43
CA MET A 1 -12.77 -6.32 34.00
C MET A 1 -11.99 -5.33 33.15
N PRO A 2 -11.21 -5.83 32.17
CA PRO A 2 -10.61 -4.98 31.15
C PRO A 2 -11.69 -4.35 30.27
N ARG A 3 -11.45 -3.14 29.78
CA ARG A 3 -12.42 -2.40 28.98
C ARG A 3 -11.73 -1.53 27.95
N ILE A 4 -12.17 -1.63 26.69
CA ILE A 4 -11.74 -0.74 25.61
C ILE A 4 -12.36 0.63 25.85
N LEU A 5 -11.53 1.67 25.86
CA LEU A 5 -11.95 3.05 26.05
C LEU A 5 -12.02 3.83 24.74
N ALA A 6 -11.06 3.58 23.86
CA ALA A 6 -10.95 4.20 22.56
C ALA A 6 -10.35 3.18 21.58
N LEU A 7 -10.81 3.25 20.34
CA LEU A 7 -10.29 2.51 19.21
C LEU A 7 -10.49 3.35 17.96
N SER A 8 -9.41 3.62 17.24
CA SER A 8 -9.45 4.29 15.94
C SER A 8 -8.39 3.70 15.03
N ALA A 9 -8.64 3.83 13.73
CA ALA A 9 -7.69 3.46 12.71
C ALA A 9 -7.72 4.47 11.57
N ALA A 10 -6.55 4.74 11.00
CA ALA A 10 -6.38 5.73 9.94
C ALA A 10 -5.37 5.24 8.90
N LEU A 11 -5.63 5.57 7.63
CA LEU A 11 -4.65 5.36 6.57
C LEU A 11 -3.51 6.35 6.71
N VAL A 12 -2.28 5.86 6.68
CA VAL A 12 -1.10 6.72 6.62
C VAL A 12 -1.05 7.36 5.23
N PRO A 13 -1.03 8.70 5.12
CA PRO A 13 -0.94 9.36 3.82
C PRO A 13 0.39 9.03 3.14
N GLU A 14 0.34 8.78 1.83
CA GLU A 14 1.49 8.36 1.02
C GLU A 14 2.68 9.35 1.11
N ALA A 15 2.40 10.64 1.36
CA ALA A 15 3.39 11.70 1.50
C ALA A 15 4.32 11.53 2.72
N GLU A 16 3.87 10.89 3.80
CA GLU A 16 4.71 10.67 4.99
C GLU A 16 5.65 9.46 4.84
N LEU A 17 5.32 8.50 3.96
CA LEU A 17 6.17 7.34 3.70
C LEU A 17 7.47 7.72 2.95
N ALA A 18 7.40 8.77 2.12
CA ALA A 18 8.55 9.26 1.36
C ALA A 18 9.62 9.93 2.25
N ALA A 19 9.22 10.51 3.39
CA ALA A 19 10.14 11.22 4.28
C ALA A 19 11.09 10.29 5.06
N ALA A 20 10.76 9.00 5.19
CA ALA A 20 11.59 8.03 5.91
C ALA A 20 12.73 7.43 5.05
N VAL A 21 12.70 7.59 3.73
CA VAL A 21 13.72 7.04 2.81
C VAL A 21 14.92 7.99 2.64
N GLU A 22 14.81 9.25 3.06
CA GLU A 22 15.82 10.29 2.82
C GLU A 22 16.95 10.34 3.87
N ALA A 23 17.09 9.30 4.71
CA ALA A 23 18.13 9.21 5.73
C ALA A 23 18.99 7.94 5.58
N ALA A 24 19.52 7.69 4.39
CA ALA A 24 20.63 6.77 4.19
C ALA A 24 21.85 7.54 3.65
N PRO A 25 23.02 7.49 4.32
CA PRO A 25 24.18 8.24 3.88
C PRO A 25 24.73 7.67 2.57
N ALA A 26 25.04 8.59 1.65
CA ALA A 26 25.79 8.31 0.44
C ALA A 26 27.24 7.94 0.81
N ASP A 27 27.56 6.65 0.81
CA ASP A 27 28.94 6.19 0.71
C ASP A 27 29.06 5.34 -0.55
N ALA A 28 29.43 6.02 -1.62
CA ALA A 28 29.67 5.47 -2.93
C ALA A 28 31.18 5.26 -3.08
N ASP A 29 31.65 4.03 -2.91
CA ASP A 29 32.74 3.54 -3.74
C ASP A 29 32.87 2.01 -3.65
N GLN A 30 33.22 1.41 -4.79
CA GLN A 30 33.57 0.00 -5.03
C GLN A 30 32.44 -1.05 -5.15
N LEU A 31 32.04 -1.30 -6.40
CA LEU A 31 31.67 -2.65 -6.86
C LEU A 31 32.45 -3.02 -8.13
N PRO A 32 33.00 -4.25 -8.24
CA PRO A 32 33.74 -4.73 -9.42
C PRO A 32 32.80 -5.12 -10.58
N PRO A 33 33.32 -5.26 -11.82
CA PRO A 33 32.51 -5.55 -12.99
C PRO A 33 31.98 -6.99 -12.95
N PHE A 34 30.65 -7.15 -12.93
CA PHE A 34 29.99 -8.44 -13.17
C PHE A 34 29.63 -8.58 -14.65
N GLU A 35 30.17 -9.60 -15.29
CA GLU A 35 29.79 -10.04 -16.64
C GLU A 35 28.42 -10.74 -16.60
N LEU A 36 27.46 -10.27 -17.40
CA LEU A 36 26.11 -10.83 -17.48
C LEU A 36 26.07 -12.02 -18.44
N ASN A 37 25.96 -13.23 -17.90
CA ASN A 37 25.58 -14.42 -18.65
C ASN A 37 24.04 -14.54 -18.66
N LEU A 38 23.44 -14.43 -19.85
CA LEU A 38 21.98 -14.40 -20.07
C LEU A 38 21.43 -15.80 -20.33
N THR A 39 20.98 -16.48 -19.29
CA THR A 39 20.00 -17.59 -19.40
C THR A 39 19.21 -17.76 -18.10
N ALA A 40 18.08 -17.07 -17.98
CA ALA A 40 16.96 -17.49 -17.12
C ALA A 40 15.64 -16.86 -17.60
N PRO A 41 14.49 -17.56 -17.42
CA PRO A 41 13.28 -17.32 -18.18
C PRO A 41 12.33 -16.30 -17.52
N LEU A 42 11.48 -15.72 -18.38
CA LEU A 42 10.19 -15.06 -18.11
C LEU A 42 10.03 -14.44 -16.72
N LEU A 43 10.52 -13.21 -16.55
CA LEU A 43 10.07 -12.34 -15.46
C LEU A 43 8.56 -12.16 -15.61
N ALA A 44 7.82 -12.77 -14.70
CA ALA A 44 6.45 -12.38 -14.42
C ALA A 44 6.44 -10.85 -14.24
N ALA A 45 5.51 -10.17 -14.92
CA ALA A 45 5.21 -8.79 -14.60
C ALA A 45 4.82 -8.74 -13.12
N VAL A 46 5.74 -8.31 -12.27
CA VAL A 46 5.46 -8.01 -10.86
C VAL A 46 4.59 -6.77 -10.91
N SER A 47 3.27 -6.96 -10.89
CA SER A 47 2.35 -5.87 -10.56
C SER A 47 2.85 -5.28 -9.24
N PRO A 48 3.03 -3.96 -9.11
CA PRO A 48 3.39 -3.38 -7.83
C PRO A 48 2.28 -3.75 -6.84
N THR A 49 2.59 -4.62 -5.89
CA THR A 49 1.69 -4.88 -4.76
C THR A 49 1.55 -3.56 -4.02
N LEU A 50 0.35 -2.99 -4.04
CA LEU A 50 0.06 -1.75 -3.33
C LEU A 50 0.03 -2.06 -1.83
N VAL A 51 1.18 -1.95 -1.17
CA VAL A 51 1.26 -2.05 0.28
C VAL A 51 0.87 -0.71 0.87
N ARG A 52 -0.22 -0.69 1.62
CA ARG A 52 -0.68 0.46 2.43
C ARG A 52 -0.50 0.15 3.90
N THR A 53 -0.22 1.18 4.68
CA THR A 53 -0.14 1.08 6.14
C THR A 53 -1.36 1.76 6.74
N VAL A 54 -2.08 1.03 7.59
CA VAL A 54 -3.11 1.58 8.46
C VAL A 54 -2.50 1.67 9.86
N GLN A 55 -2.60 2.84 10.50
CA GLN A 55 -2.20 3.03 11.89
C GLN A 55 -3.38 2.79 12.82
N PHE A 56 -3.12 2.09 13.92
CA PHE A 56 -4.08 1.75 14.96
C PHE A 56 -3.75 2.48 16.25
N ASP A 57 -4.75 3.15 16.80
CA ASP A 57 -4.70 3.75 18.12
C ASP A 57 -5.79 3.11 18.99
N PHE A 58 -5.42 2.66 20.18
CA PHE A 58 -6.40 2.15 21.13
C PHE A 58 -5.97 2.32 22.58
N GLU A 59 -6.97 2.37 23.45
CA GLU A 59 -6.78 2.43 24.89
C GLU A 59 -7.59 1.37 25.61
N VAL A 60 -6.95 0.65 26.53
CA VAL A 60 -7.61 -0.36 27.37
C VAL A 60 -7.33 -0.10 28.84
N LEU A 61 -8.37 -0.11 29.67
CA LEU A 61 -8.26 -0.08 31.14
C LEU A 61 -7.98 -1.46 31.72
N ASN A 62 -7.32 -1.47 32.88
CA ASN A 62 -6.99 -2.66 33.65
C ASN A 62 -6.13 -3.68 32.85
N PRO A 63 -4.97 -3.26 32.29
CA PRO A 63 -4.15 -4.11 31.44
C PRO A 63 -3.63 -5.37 32.15
N ASP A 64 -3.41 -5.32 33.46
CA ASP A 64 -2.98 -6.47 34.26
C ASP A 64 -4.00 -7.63 34.26
N GLN A 65 -5.25 -7.35 33.87
CA GLN A 65 -6.32 -8.34 33.78
C GLN A 65 -6.47 -8.92 32.37
N ILE A 66 -5.66 -8.47 31.40
CA ILE A 66 -5.70 -8.95 30.02
C ILE A 66 -4.81 -10.18 29.89
N ARG A 67 -5.34 -11.22 29.23
CA ARG A 67 -4.57 -12.39 28.81
C ARG A 67 -3.97 -12.15 27.44
N GLU A 68 -4.82 -11.74 26.50
CA GLU A 68 -4.45 -11.58 25.10
C GLU A 68 -5.31 -10.50 24.46
N LEU A 69 -4.71 -9.79 23.50
CA LEU A 69 -5.41 -8.96 22.53
C LEU A 69 -5.50 -9.74 21.22
N ARG A 70 -6.65 -9.66 20.55
CA ARG A 70 -6.81 -10.20 19.20
C ARG A 70 -7.23 -9.10 18.24
N LEU A 71 -6.57 -9.03 17.09
CA LEU A 71 -6.84 -8.06 16.05
C LEU A 71 -7.16 -8.79 14.74
N ILE A 72 -8.28 -8.45 14.12
CA ILE A 72 -8.70 -9.02 12.85
C ILE A 72 -9.32 -7.94 11.96
N ALA A 73 -9.05 -8.00 10.66
CA ALA A 73 -9.68 -7.14 9.67
C ALA A 73 -10.81 -7.89 8.95
N ARG A 74 -11.94 -7.23 8.79
CA ARG A 74 -13.15 -7.72 8.13
C ARG A 74 -13.63 -6.73 7.09
N SER A 75 -14.42 -7.18 6.12
CA SER A 75 -15.17 -6.28 5.25
C SER A 75 -16.43 -5.74 5.97
N PRO A 76 -17.09 -4.70 5.44
CA PRO A 76 -18.41 -4.28 5.90
C PRO A 76 -19.49 -5.37 5.85
N ASP A 77 -19.27 -6.40 5.03
CA ASP A 77 -20.13 -7.59 4.91
C ASP A 77 -19.70 -8.73 5.85
N ASP A 78 -18.85 -8.45 6.84
CA ASP A 78 -18.33 -9.40 7.85
C ASP A 78 -17.45 -10.54 7.29
N VAL A 79 -16.89 -10.34 6.09
CA VAL A 79 -15.92 -11.29 5.51
C VAL A 79 -14.55 -11.04 6.11
N VAL A 80 -13.90 -12.08 6.64
CA VAL A 80 -12.53 -11.97 7.18
C VAL A 80 -11.54 -11.69 6.05
N LEU A 81 -10.81 -10.58 6.14
CA LEU A 81 -9.83 -10.10 5.15
C LEU A 81 -8.38 -10.25 5.61
N SER A 82 -8.14 -10.51 6.90
CA SER A 82 -6.79 -10.75 7.45
C SER A 82 -6.75 -12.00 8.32
N PRO A 83 -5.57 -12.63 8.50
CA PRO A 83 -5.38 -13.55 9.61
C PRO A 83 -5.63 -12.84 10.95
N GLU A 84 -6.13 -13.59 11.93
CA GLU A 84 -6.25 -13.11 13.31
C GLU A 84 -4.85 -13.00 13.92
N GLN A 85 -4.49 -11.81 14.37
CA GLN A 85 -3.27 -11.56 15.13
C GLN A 85 -3.60 -11.66 16.61
N SER A 86 -2.76 -12.35 17.38
CA SER A 86 -2.94 -12.51 18.82
C SER A 86 -1.67 -12.07 19.55
N PHE A 87 -1.83 -11.19 20.52
CA PHE A 87 -0.75 -10.66 21.36
C PHE A 87 -0.98 -11.10 22.79
N ASP A 88 -0.02 -11.80 23.39
CA ASP A 88 -0.09 -12.26 24.77
C ASP A 88 0.38 -11.15 25.72
N LEU A 89 -0.45 -10.78 26.70
CA LEU A 89 -0.12 -9.79 27.72
C LEU A 89 0.06 -10.40 29.11
N ARG A 90 0.23 -11.72 29.20
CA ARG A 90 0.43 -12.40 30.49
C ARG A 90 1.69 -11.94 31.22
N GLU A 91 2.70 -11.52 30.49
CA GLU A 91 4.01 -11.11 31.00
C GLU A 91 4.30 -9.62 30.80
N GLY A 92 3.32 -8.83 30.36
CA GLY A 92 3.47 -7.40 30.06
C GLY A 92 3.15 -7.06 28.62
N VAL A 93 3.68 -5.96 28.10
CA VAL A 93 3.60 -5.62 26.67
C VAL A 93 4.62 -6.50 25.93
N PRO A 94 4.21 -7.27 24.91
CA PRO A 94 5.13 -8.14 24.18
C PRO A 94 6.04 -7.32 23.24
N PRO A 95 7.20 -7.85 22.82
CA PRO A 95 8.21 -7.10 22.05
C PRO A 95 7.68 -6.47 20.77
N GLU A 96 6.70 -7.10 20.11
CA GLU A 96 6.11 -6.57 18.87
C GLU A 96 5.28 -5.29 19.10
N LEU A 97 4.90 -5.02 20.35
CA LEU A 97 4.10 -3.87 20.75
C LEU A 97 4.89 -2.84 21.57
N GLU A 98 6.11 -3.13 22.00
CA GLU A 98 6.90 -2.27 22.91
C GLU A 98 7.13 -0.86 22.34
N ASP A 99 7.33 -0.74 21.02
CA ASP A 99 7.57 0.55 20.36
C ASP A 99 6.30 1.41 20.23
N TYR A 100 5.11 0.80 20.33
CA TYR A 100 3.83 1.45 20.06
C TYR A 100 2.96 1.59 21.30
N CYS A 101 3.21 0.77 22.32
CA CYS A 101 2.34 0.60 23.46
C CYS A 101 3.05 0.91 24.77
N SER A 102 2.37 1.64 25.65
CA SER A 102 2.85 1.93 27.00
C SER A 102 1.77 1.67 28.04
N ILE A 103 2.19 1.26 29.24
CA ILE A 103 1.31 1.10 30.39
C ILE A 103 1.59 2.22 31.38
N ALA A 104 0.58 3.05 31.63
CA ALA A 104 0.62 4.13 32.62
C ALA A 104 -0.77 4.28 33.27
N ASP A 105 -0.82 4.63 34.56
CA ASP A 105 -2.08 4.91 35.27
C ASP A 105 -3.17 3.83 35.08
N ASN A 106 -2.77 2.55 35.11
CA ASN A 106 -3.66 1.39 34.92
C ASN A 106 -4.38 1.39 33.55
N ARG A 107 -3.69 1.91 32.53
CA ARG A 107 -4.13 1.99 31.14
C ARG A 107 -3.02 1.51 30.21
N LEU A 108 -3.38 0.67 29.26
CA LEU A 108 -2.56 0.38 28.08
C LEU A 108 -2.97 1.36 26.98
N SER A 109 -2.04 2.19 26.54
CA SER A 109 -2.22 3.11 25.41
C SER A 109 -1.29 2.68 24.30
N CYS A 110 -1.87 2.32 23.16
CA CYS A 110 -1.14 1.97 21.94
C CYS A 110 -1.42 3.02 20.89
N GLN A 111 -0.38 3.56 20.29
CA GLN A 111 -0.47 4.61 19.28
C GLN A 111 0.31 4.22 18.04
N GLN A 112 -0.24 4.54 16.88
CA GLN A 112 0.38 4.36 15.56
C GLN A 112 0.81 2.92 15.27
N LEU A 113 0.13 1.92 15.85
CA LEU A 113 0.45 0.52 15.63
C LEU A 113 0.20 0.17 14.14
N PRO A 114 1.23 -0.18 13.36
CA PRO A 114 1.10 -0.33 11.92
C PRO A 114 0.43 -1.66 11.56
N GLN A 115 -0.47 -1.62 10.58
CA GLN A 115 -1.11 -2.77 9.97
C GLN A 115 -0.94 -2.69 8.46
N LEU A 116 -0.31 -3.71 7.88
CA LEU A 116 -0.06 -3.77 6.45
C LEU A 116 -1.28 -4.33 5.72
N VAL A 117 -1.77 -3.57 4.74
CA VAL A 117 -2.87 -3.94 3.87
C VAL A 117 -2.35 -4.00 2.44
N THR A 118 -2.46 -5.15 1.80
CA THR A 118 -1.90 -5.41 0.46
C THR A 118 -2.94 -5.38 -0.66
N GLU A 119 -4.21 -5.41 -0.29
CA GLU A 119 -5.32 -5.47 -1.23
C GLU A 119 -6.16 -4.20 -1.12
N PRO A 120 -6.73 -3.71 -2.23
CA PRO A 120 -7.74 -2.68 -2.16
C PRO A 120 -9.03 -3.24 -1.57
N GLY A 121 -9.79 -2.38 -0.91
CA GLY A 121 -11.07 -2.78 -0.35
C GLY A 121 -11.52 -1.89 0.79
N SER A 122 -12.66 -2.27 1.36
CA SER A 122 -13.18 -1.65 2.57
C SER A 122 -12.86 -2.56 3.76
N TYR A 123 -12.29 -1.98 4.81
CA TYR A 123 -11.80 -2.68 5.99
C TYR A 123 -12.45 -2.11 7.24
N ILE A 124 -12.92 -2.99 8.12
CA ILE A 124 -13.32 -2.72 9.49
C ILE A 124 -12.43 -3.60 10.36
N PHE A 125 -11.78 -3.00 11.34
CA PHE A 125 -10.89 -3.74 12.21
C PHE A 125 -11.54 -3.94 13.56
N GLU A 126 -11.43 -5.16 14.06
CA GLU A 126 -12.01 -5.59 15.33
C GLU A 126 -10.89 -5.90 16.31
N LEU A 127 -10.87 -5.16 17.42
CA LEU A 127 -10.02 -5.43 18.57
C LEU A 127 -10.82 -6.19 19.62
N THR A 128 -10.38 -7.39 19.97
CA THR A 128 -10.94 -8.21 21.05
C THR A 128 -9.97 -8.28 22.21
N VAL A 129 -10.43 -7.89 23.40
CA VAL A 129 -9.70 -8.01 24.65
C VAL A 129 -10.18 -9.24 25.40
N VAL A 130 -9.28 -10.19 25.63
CA VAL A 130 -9.62 -11.43 26.33
C VAL A 130 -9.05 -11.38 27.76
N PRO A 131 -9.90 -11.51 28.79
CA PRO A 131 -9.44 -11.44 30.18
C PRO A 131 -8.67 -12.69 30.63
N ARG A 132 -7.81 -12.54 31.65
CA ARG A 132 -7.05 -13.63 32.29
C ARG A 132 -7.94 -14.65 32.98
N GLN A 133 -8.97 -14.18 33.67
CA GLN A 133 -9.91 -15.03 34.37
C GLN A 133 -11.17 -15.19 33.53
N GLN A 134 -11.40 -16.38 33.01
CA GLN A 134 -12.68 -16.73 32.38
C GLN A 134 -13.63 -17.31 33.44
N ASN A 135 -13.99 -16.48 34.42
CA ASN A 135 -15.07 -16.81 35.35
C ASN A 135 -16.41 -16.34 34.76
N GLU A 136 -17.55 -16.74 35.35
CA GLU A 136 -18.93 -16.47 34.89
C GLU A 136 -19.34 -14.97 34.74
N GLY A 137 -18.40 -14.02 34.78
CA GLY A 137 -18.66 -12.59 34.56
C GLY A 137 -17.60 -11.85 33.71
N GLU A 138 -16.53 -12.50 33.26
CA GLU A 138 -15.46 -11.87 32.47
C GLU A 138 -15.36 -12.54 31.09
N ALA A 139 -16.24 -12.11 30.18
CA ALA A 139 -16.21 -12.49 28.77
C ALA A 139 -15.23 -11.60 27.97
N PRO A 140 -14.74 -12.07 26.79
CA PRO A 140 -14.05 -11.21 25.85
C PRO A 140 -14.90 -9.98 25.49
N VAL A 141 -14.25 -8.83 25.37
CA VAL A 141 -14.88 -7.58 24.95
C VAL A 141 -14.30 -7.16 23.62
N SER A 142 -15.15 -6.92 22.63
CA SER A 142 -14.74 -6.50 21.29
C SER A 142 -15.24 -5.10 20.95
N GLN A 143 -14.46 -4.36 20.17
CA GLN A 143 -14.86 -3.09 19.57
C GLN A 143 -14.34 -3.03 18.13
N THR A 144 -15.06 -2.35 17.25
CA THR A 144 -14.69 -2.17 15.85
C THR A 144 -14.36 -0.71 15.55
N THR A 145 -13.49 -0.48 14.57
CA THR A 145 -13.24 0.83 13.99
C THR A 145 -14.38 1.26 13.06
N ASP A 146 -14.32 2.50 12.58
CA ASP A 146 -15.04 2.90 11.36
C ASP A 146 -14.47 2.17 10.13
N THR A 147 -15.21 2.21 9.02
CA THR A 147 -14.79 1.64 7.73
C THR A 147 -13.67 2.48 7.11
N ILE A 148 -12.57 1.82 6.78
CA ILE A 148 -11.44 2.38 6.05
C ILE A 148 -11.47 1.88 4.62
N VAL A 149 -11.32 2.78 3.64
CA VAL A 149 -11.30 2.42 2.21
C VAL A 149 -9.88 2.55 1.67
N VAL A 150 -9.33 1.43 1.23
CA VAL A 150 -8.05 1.35 0.53
C VAL A 150 -8.32 1.29 -0.97
N GLU A 151 -7.93 2.34 -1.68
CA GLU A 151 -8.15 2.49 -3.13
C GLU A 151 -6.88 2.20 -3.93
N LEU A 152 -7.05 1.72 -5.16
CA LEU A 152 -5.95 1.72 -6.12
C LEU A 152 -5.67 3.15 -6.59
N PRO A 153 -4.40 3.52 -6.78
CA PRO A 153 -4.10 4.71 -7.57
C PRO A 153 -4.71 4.52 -8.97
N GLU A 154 -5.39 5.56 -9.46
CA GLU A 154 -5.96 5.53 -10.78
C GLU A 154 -4.84 5.40 -11.84
N PRO A 155 -5.02 4.60 -12.91
CA PRO A 155 -3.95 4.32 -13.88
C PRO A 155 -3.59 5.54 -14.74
N PRO A 156 -2.39 5.62 -15.33
CA PRO A 156 -2.06 6.67 -16.29
C PRO A 156 -3.00 6.61 -17.51
N GLN A 157 -3.38 7.77 -18.04
CA GLN A 157 -4.33 7.87 -19.16
C GLN A 157 -3.85 8.84 -20.23
N VAL A 158 -4.11 8.51 -21.49
CA VAL A 158 -3.95 9.45 -22.61
C VAL A 158 -5.19 10.34 -22.66
N ILE A 159 -5.03 11.61 -22.28
CA ILE A 159 -6.10 12.61 -22.30
C ILE A 159 -6.33 13.08 -23.73
N GLU A 160 -5.23 13.38 -24.43
CA GLU A 160 -5.26 13.93 -25.78
C GLU A 160 -4.13 13.32 -26.60
N LEU A 161 -4.43 13.03 -27.86
CA LEU A 161 -3.46 12.67 -28.88
C LEU A 161 -3.86 13.34 -30.18
N SER A 162 -3.00 14.22 -30.70
CA SER A 162 -3.26 14.98 -31.91
C SER A 162 -2.03 15.07 -32.79
N THR A 163 -2.25 15.47 -34.04
CA THR A 163 -1.19 15.78 -35.00
C THR A 163 -1.20 17.27 -35.27
N THR A 164 -0.06 17.83 -35.64
CA THR A 164 0.02 19.25 -36.00
C THR A 164 -0.70 19.58 -37.32
N GLN A 165 -0.79 18.60 -38.22
CA GLN A 165 -1.39 18.74 -39.55
C GLN A 165 -2.19 17.48 -39.92
N PRO A 166 -3.30 17.62 -40.68
CA PRO A 166 -4.10 16.49 -41.12
C PRO A 166 -3.49 15.73 -42.31
N ARG A 167 -2.43 16.26 -42.94
CA ARG A 167 -1.78 15.68 -44.12
C ARG A 167 -0.28 15.98 -44.08
N TYR A 168 0.52 15.01 -44.53
CA TYR A 168 1.98 15.10 -44.60
C TYR A 168 2.45 14.58 -45.96
N SER A 169 3.45 15.25 -46.55
CA SER A 169 4.05 14.89 -47.83
C SER A 169 5.36 14.15 -47.63
N GLN A 170 5.35 12.86 -47.97
CA GLN A 170 6.57 12.05 -47.98
C GLN A 170 7.61 12.58 -48.99
N ALA A 171 7.16 13.09 -50.15
CA ALA A 171 8.04 13.62 -51.19
C ALA A 171 8.77 14.90 -50.75
N ALA A 172 8.18 15.65 -49.82
CA ALA A 172 8.81 16.82 -49.20
C ALA A 172 9.63 16.47 -47.95
N GLY A 173 9.68 15.20 -47.55
CA GLY A 173 10.38 14.75 -46.33
C GLY A 173 9.71 15.22 -45.03
N GLU A 174 8.41 15.49 -45.04
CA GLU A 174 7.71 15.94 -43.84
C GLU A 174 7.57 14.81 -42.82
N SER A 175 7.90 15.13 -41.56
CA SER A 175 7.75 14.21 -40.44
C SER A 175 6.44 14.47 -39.71
N ILE A 176 5.76 13.40 -39.30
CA ILE A 176 4.53 13.49 -38.50
C ILE A 176 4.91 13.95 -37.11
N GLN A 177 4.38 15.11 -36.70
CA GLN A 177 4.55 15.64 -35.35
C GLN A 177 3.30 15.31 -34.53
N LEU A 178 3.53 14.64 -33.40
CA LEU A 178 2.49 14.21 -32.46
C LEU A 178 2.53 15.09 -31.22
N ASN A 179 1.36 15.52 -30.77
CA ASN A 179 1.17 16.14 -29.46
C ASN A 179 0.33 15.20 -28.61
N TRP A 180 0.70 15.04 -27.34
CA TRP A 180 -0.07 14.25 -26.41
C TRP A 180 -0.08 14.86 -25.02
N THR A 181 -1.18 14.62 -24.30
CA THR A 181 -1.33 15.00 -22.90
C THR A 181 -1.66 13.75 -22.10
N LEU A 182 -0.90 13.48 -21.04
CA LEU A 182 -1.06 12.29 -20.21
C LEU A 182 -1.47 12.69 -18.79
N ALA A 183 -2.49 12.02 -18.24
CA ALA A 183 -2.81 12.09 -16.82
C ALA A 183 -1.90 11.15 -16.04
N ARG A 184 -1.50 11.55 -14.82
CA ARG A 184 -0.73 10.72 -13.87
C ARG A 184 0.54 10.14 -14.50
N ALA A 185 1.26 10.98 -15.24
CA ALA A 185 2.42 10.57 -16.03
C ALA A 185 3.58 10.01 -15.19
N ASN A 186 3.67 10.38 -13.91
CA ASN A 186 4.63 9.82 -12.96
C ASN A 186 4.46 8.30 -12.73
N GLN A 187 3.33 7.72 -13.13
CA GLN A 187 3.08 6.27 -13.07
C GLN A 187 3.43 5.54 -14.38
N LEU A 188 3.91 6.24 -15.42
CA LEU A 188 4.28 5.61 -16.69
C LEU A 188 5.53 4.75 -16.53
N GLY A 189 5.41 3.48 -16.88
CA GLY A 189 6.57 2.64 -17.16
C GLY A 189 6.99 2.68 -18.62
N GLU A 190 6.03 2.64 -19.55
CA GLU A 190 6.31 2.58 -20.99
C GLU A 190 5.17 3.28 -21.77
N LEU A 191 5.53 4.06 -22.80
CA LEU A 191 4.59 4.57 -23.80
C LEU A 191 4.84 3.87 -25.13
N LYS A 192 3.75 3.47 -25.80
CA LYS A 192 3.79 2.84 -27.12
C LYS A 192 3.00 3.66 -28.12
N VAL A 193 3.61 3.96 -29.25
CA VAL A 193 2.98 4.66 -30.36
C VAL A 193 2.98 3.73 -31.57
N THR A 194 1.79 3.47 -32.11
CA THR A 194 1.62 2.60 -33.29
C THR A 194 0.76 3.32 -34.32
N GLY A 195 1.27 3.43 -35.55
CA GLY A 195 0.50 3.99 -36.66
C GLY A 195 -0.33 2.91 -37.34
N ARG A 196 -1.64 3.09 -37.40
CA ARG A 196 -2.58 2.16 -38.05
C ARG A 196 -3.27 2.80 -39.25
N SER A 197 -3.61 1.98 -40.25
CA SER A 197 -4.48 2.38 -41.35
C SER A 197 -5.92 2.59 -40.87
N PRO A 198 -6.79 3.23 -41.68
CA PRO A 198 -8.23 3.31 -41.37
C PRO A 198 -8.91 1.94 -41.22
N THR A 199 -8.34 0.88 -41.79
CA THR A 199 -8.83 -0.50 -41.68
C THR A 199 -8.20 -1.27 -40.50
N GLY A 200 -7.33 -0.61 -39.72
CA GLY A 200 -6.72 -1.15 -38.50
C GLY A 200 -5.38 -1.86 -38.69
N GLU A 201 -4.88 -1.97 -39.92
CA GLU A 201 -3.58 -2.55 -40.25
C GLU A 201 -2.44 -1.70 -39.69
N VAL A 202 -1.40 -2.32 -39.13
CA VAL A 202 -0.24 -1.59 -38.61
C VAL A 202 0.64 -1.16 -39.77
N LEU A 203 0.72 0.14 -40.03
CA LEU A 203 1.51 0.74 -41.11
C LEU A 203 2.86 1.27 -40.61
N VAL A 204 2.90 1.71 -39.36
CA VAL A 204 4.12 2.20 -38.71
C VAL A 204 4.44 1.24 -37.57
N PRO A 205 5.65 0.65 -37.53
CA PRO A 205 6.04 -0.22 -36.45
C PRO A 205 5.95 0.50 -35.11
N GLU A 206 5.70 -0.27 -34.06
CA GLU A 206 5.55 0.25 -32.71
C GLU A 206 6.83 0.97 -32.25
N GLN A 207 6.67 2.22 -31.84
CA GLN A 207 7.72 2.99 -31.19
C GLN A 207 7.51 2.95 -29.68
N ARG A 208 8.57 2.64 -28.94
CA ARG A 208 8.55 2.48 -27.48
C ARG A 208 9.37 3.58 -26.82
N TYR A 209 8.83 4.13 -25.75
CA TYR A 209 9.51 5.07 -24.88
C TYR A 209 9.44 4.50 -23.46
N ASP A 210 10.60 4.24 -22.87
CA ASP A 210 10.72 3.70 -21.50
C ASP A 210 10.90 4.86 -20.52
N PHE A 211 10.07 4.89 -19.48
CA PHE A 211 10.04 5.93 -18.45
C PHE A 211 10.40 5.39 -17.06
N ARG A 212 10.86 4.14 -16.96
CA ARG A 212 11.23 3.50 -15.69
C ARG A 212 12.39 4.19 -14.97
N ASN A 213 13.19 4.96 -15.69
CA ASN A 213 14.30 5.75 -15.14
C ASN A 213 13.93 7.23 -14.92
N GLY A 214 12.64 7.55 -14.94
CA GLY A 214 12.12 8.92 -14.86
C GLY A 214 11.76 9.52 -16.23
N ILE A 215 11.13 10.69 -16.17
CA ILE A 215 10.82 11.57 -17.32
C ILE A 215 11.86 12.69 -17.35
#